data_AF-A0A2T7H7F8-F1
#
_entry.id   AF-A0A2T7H7F8-F1
#
_cell.length_a   1.000
_cell.length_b   1.000
_cell.length_c   1.000
_cell.angle_alpha   90.00
_cell.angle_beta   90.00
_cell.angle_gamma   90.00
#
_symmetry.space_group_name_H-M   'P 1'
#
loop_
_entity.id
_entity.type
_entity.pdbx_description
1 polymer ?
#
loop_
_entity_poly.entity_id
_entity_poly.type
_entity_poly.pdbx_seq_one_letter_code
_entity_poly.pdbx_strand_id
1 'polypeptide(L)'
;MAIKNAKRPLQRIELLNAIKELGVDVGGKDPAATLATVVWRDKNKFVNLKGFGYWLVSEPFAPAHYDPSSNDTKGAKANLF
;
A
#
# COMPACT_ATOMS: atom_id res chain seq x y z
N MET A 1 6.94 5.37 9.53
CA MET A 1 6.59 4.88 8.18
C MET A 1 5.19 5.39 7.85
N ALA A 2 5.01 6.13 6.76
CA ALA A 2 3.82 6.97 6.48
C ALA A 2 2.46 6.27 6.64
N ILE A 3 2.36 5.02 6.20
CA ILE A 3 1.12 4.21 6.29
C ILE A 3 0.70 3.95 7.75
N LYS A 4 1.64 3.75 8.68
CA LYS A 4 1.33 3.57 10.11
C LYS A 4 0.71 4.81 10.74
N ASN A 5 1.10 6.00 10.28
CA ASN A 5 0.59 7.26 10.80
C ASN A 5 -0.83 7.55 10.30
N ALA A 6 -1.15 7.14 9.07
CA ALA A 6 -2.47 7.35 8.49
C ALA A 6 -3.58 6.50 9.13
N LYS A 7 -3.23 5.37 9.77
CA LYS A 7 -4.18 4.37 10.34
C LYS A 7 -5.23 3.85 9.34
N ARG A 8 -5.00 4.06 8.04
CA ARG A 8 -5.86 3.61 6.94
C ARG A 8 -5.03 3.33 5.68
N PRO A 9 -5.51 2.47 4.78
CA PRO A 9 -4.93 2.31 3.46
C PRO A 9 -4.89 3.64 2.71
N LEU A 10 -3.81 3.85 1.99
CA LEU A 10 -3.57 5.06 1.22
C LEU A 10 -3.68 4.78 -0.27
N GLN A 11 -4.39 5.65 -0.98
CA GLN A 11 -4.40 5.62 -2.44
C GLN A 11 -3.01 5.97 -2.97
N ARG A 12 -2.74 5.64 -4.24
CA ARG A 12 -1.42 5.83 -4.87
C ARG A 12 -0.88 7.27 -4.72
N ILE A 13 -1.74 8.26 -4.94
CA ILE A 13 -1.38 9.69 -4.83
C ILE A 13 -1.17 10.09 -3.37
N GLU A 14 -2.02 9.62 -2.46
CA GLU A 14 -1.88 9.91 -1.03
C GLU A 14 -0.60 9.32 -0.46
N LEU A 15 -0.27 8.07 -0.84
CA LEU A 15 0.96 7.42 -0.45
C LEU A 15 2.18 8.18 -0.98
N LEU A 16 2.13 8.64 -2.24
CA LEU A 16 3.19 9.45 -2.82
C LEU A 16 3.38 10.76 -2.06
N ASN A 17 2.30 11.48 -1.77
CA ASN A 17 2.36 12.72 -1.01
C ASN A 17 2.90 12.49 0.40
N ALA A 18 2.43 11.46 1.09
CA ALA A 18 2.90 11.11 2.42
C ALA A 18 4.38 10.69 2.45
N ILE A 19 4.91 10.09 1.38
CA ILE A 19 6.34 9.76 1.24
C ILE A 19 7.16 11.04 0.96
N LYS A 20 6.65 11.95 0.11
CA LYS A 20 7.28 13.25 -0.15
C LYS A 20 7.33 14.13 1.09
N GLU A 21 6.27 14.16 1.90
CA GLU A 21 6.22 14.88 3.18
C GLU A 21 7.25 14.35 4.19
N LEU A 22 7.65 13.09 4.07
CA LEU A 22 8.74 12.51 4.86
C LEU A 22 10.14 12.83 4.29
N GLY A 23 10.23 13.69 3.28
CA GLY A 23 11.49 14.08 2.64
C GLY A 23 12.07 13.02 1.70
N VAL A 24 11.29 12.00 1.33
CA VAL A 24 11.73 10.95 0.40
C VAL A 24 11.26 11.33 -1.00
N ASP A 25 12.22 11.60 -1.88
CA ASP A 25 11.92 11.83 -3.29
C ASP A 25 11.79 10.51 -4.04
N VAL A 26 10.60 10.26 -4.56
CA VAL A 26 10.33 9.13 -5.46
C VAL A 26 10.63 9.61 -6.87
N GLY A 27 11.91 9.67 -7.22
CA GLY A 27 12.36 10.15 -8.53
C GLY A 27 11.73 9.40 -9.72
N GLY A 28 11.96 9.93 -10.92
CA GLY A 28 11.49 9.37 -12.18
C GLY A 28 10.53 10.29 -12.93
N LYS A 29 10.24 9.95 -14.20
CA LYS A 29 9.36 10.73 -15.07
C LYS A 29 7.91 10.76 -14.56
N ASP A 30 7.47 9.67 -13.93
CA ASP A 30 6.20 9.57 -13.21
C ASP A 30 6.44 8.94 -11.81
N PRO A 31 6.61 9.78 -10.77
CA PRO A 31 6.80 9.34 -9.39
C PRO A 31 5.71 8.40 -8.86
N ALA A 32 4.46 8.56 -9.32
CA ALA A 32 3.35 7.74 -8.85
C ALA A 32 3.43 6.32 -9.45
N ALA A 33 3.82 6.21 -10.72
CA ALA A 33 4.05 4.92 -11.37
C ALA A 33 5.29 4.21 -10.79
N THR A 34 6.37 4.95 -10.53
CA THR A 34 7.56 4.42 -9.85
C THR A 34 7.20 3.86 -8.48
N LEU A 35 6.48 4.64 -7.66
CA LEU A 35 6.05 4.21 -6.33
C LEU A 35 5.21 2.93 -6.40
N ALA A 36 4.21 2.90 -7.28
CA ALA A 36 3.37 1.72 -7.44
C ALA A 36 4.18 0.48 -7.84
N THR A 37 5.19 0.64 -8.70
CA THR A 37 6.10 -0.43 -9.10
C THR A 37 6.93 -0.94 -7.92
N VAL A 38 7.50 -0.02 -7.12
CA VAL A 38 8.29 -0.38 -5.93
C VAL A 38 7.43 -1.13 -4.92
N VAL A 39 6.25 -0.59 -4.60
CA VAL A 39 5.31 -1.18 -3.65
C VAL A 39 4.80 -2.53 -4.15
N TRP A 40 4.56 -2.66 -5.46
CA TRP A 40 4.16 -3.93 -6.08
C TRP A 40 5.28 -4.98 -6.07
N ARG A 41 6.55 -4.58 -6.15
CA ARG A 41 7.70 -5.48 -6.06
C ARG A 41 7.94 -5.96 -4.63
N ASP A 42 7.70 -5.11 -3.62
CA ASP A 42 7.88 -5.45 -2.21
C ASP A 42 6.60 -6.06 -1.59
N LYS A 43 6.12 -7.17 -2.20
CA LYS A 43 4.90 -7.89 -1.81
C LYS A 43 4.94 -8.46 -0.39
N ASN A 44 6.12 -8.55 0.21
CA ASN A 44 6.31 -9.02 1.58
C ASN A 44 5.97 -7.93 2.60
N LYS A 45 5.98 -6.65 2.20
CA LYS A 45 5.71 -5.52 3.10
C LYS A 45 4.40 -4.83 2.78
N PHE A 46 3.96 -4.83 1.53
CA PHE A 46 2.78 -4.10 1.11
C PHE A 46 1.75 -4.97 0.40
N VAL A 47 0.49 -4.67 0.66
CA VAL A 47 -0.68 -5.27 0.00
C VAL A 47 -1.56 -4.17 -0.56
N ASN A 48 -2.16 -4.40 -1.73
CA ASN A 48 -3.22 -3.54 -2.25
C ASN A 48 -4.57 -4.13 -1.84
N LEU A 49 -5.29 -3.43 -0.98
CA LEU A 49 -6.64 -3.76 -0.56
C LEU A 49 -7.62 -3.16 -1.55
N LYS A 50 -8.33 -4.03 -2.27
CA LYS A 50 -9.26 -3.63 -3.34
C LYS A 50 -10.30 -2.63 -2.82
N GLY A 51 -10.38 -1.46 -3.43
CA GLY A 51 -11.30 -0.38 -3.04
C GLY A 51 -10.79 0.51 -1.91
N PHE A 52 -9.67 0.18 -1.28
CA PHE A 52 -9.11 0.95 -0.15
C PHE A 52 -7.73 1.55 -0.45
N GLY A 53 -6.86 0.82 -1.17
CA GLY A 53 -5.51 1.28 -1.52
C GLY A 53 -4.40 0.43 -0.90
N TYR A 54 -3.21 0.99 -0.75
CA TYR A 54 -2.04 0.28 -0.25
C TYR A 54 -1.99 0.26 1.28
N TRP A 55 -1.66 -0.92 1.82
CA TRP A 55 -1.57 -1.19 3.25
C TRP A 55 -0.35 -2.05 3.59
N LEU A 56 -0.04 -2.19 4.88
CA LEU A 56 1.05 -3.04 5.35
C LEU A 56 0.60 -4.48 5.51
N VAL A 57 1.39 -5.42 5.00
CA VAL A 57 1.12 -6.86 5.14
C VAL A 57 1.11 -7.31 6.59
N SER A 58 1.84 -6.63 7.48
CA SER A 58 1.92 -7.01 8.90
C SER A 58 0.76 -6.51 9.75
N GLU A 59 -0.15 -5.69 9.23
CA GLU A 59 -1.17 -5.00 10.03
C GLU A 59 -2.58 -5.43 9.59
N PRO A 60 -3.46 -5.89 10.50
CA PRO A 60 -4.85 -6.20 10.14
C PRO A 60 -5.61 -4.92 9.77
N PHE A 61 -6.56 -5.06 8.85
CA PHE A 61 -7.45 -3.99 8.45
C PHE A 61 -8.88 -4.52 8.30
N ALA A 62 -9.64 -4.46 9.39
CA ALA A 62 -11.00 -4.97 9.49
C ALA A 62 -11.98 -4.44 8.42
N PRO A 63 -11.95 -3.15 8.02
CA PRO A 63 -12.88 -2.65 7.00
C PRO A 63 -12.74 -3.32 5.62
N ALA A 64 -11.55 -3.86 5.30
CA ALA A 64 -11.34 -4.62 4.07
C ALA A 64 -11.36 -6.14 4.30
N HIS A 65 -11.76 -6.61 5.49
CA HIS A 65 -11.64 -8.01 5.91
C HIS A 65 -10.23 -8.57 5.71
N TYR A 66 -9.21 -7.73 5.90
CA TYR A 66 -7.83 -8.13 5.77
C TYR A 66 -7.29 -8.51 7.15
N ASP A 67 -6.90 -9.77 7.30
CA ASP A 67 -6.19 -10.27 8.46
C ASP A 67 -4.99 -11.09 7.98
N PRO A 68 -3.76 -10.62 8.21
CA PRO A 68 -2.55 -11.32 7.77
C PRO A 68 -2.25 -12.60 8.57
N SER A 69 -2.88 -12.77 9.75
CA SER A 69 -2.78 -13.98 10.56
C SER A 69 -3.84 -15.03 10.18
N SER A 70 -4.85 -14.62 9.41
CA SER A 70 -5.86 -15.52 8.89
C SER A 70 -5.33 -16.27 7.67
N ASN A 71 -5.32 -17.60 7.72
CA ASN A 71 -5.04 -18.47 6.57
C ASN A 71 -6.05 -18.32 5.41
N ASP A 72 -7.06 -17.44 5.53
CA ASP A 72 -8.08 -17.20 4.51
C ASP A 72 -7.64 -16.08 3.55
N THR A 73 -6.87 -16.44 2.52
CA THR A 73 -6.33 -15.53 1.50
C THR A 73 -7.41 -15.05 0.50
N LYS A 74 -8.56 -14.56 0.97
CA LYS A 74 -9.67 -14.09 0.09
C LYS A 74 -9.60 -12.61 -0.28
N GLY A 75 -8.88 -11.77 0.46
CA GLY A 75 -8.87 -10.31 0.26
C GLY A 75 -7.78 -9.76 -0.68
N ALA A 76 -6.67 -10.46 -0.85
CA ALA A 76 -5.50 -9.96 -1.58
C ALA A 76 -5.52 -10.37 -3.06
N LYS A 77 -6.54 -9.98 -3.82
CA LYS A 77 -6.43 -10.06 -5.28
C LYS A 77 -5.56 -8.92 -5.78
N ALA A 78 -4.33 -9.26 -6.13
CA ALA A 78 -3.43 -8.41 -6.92
C ALA A 78 -4.13 -8.07 -8.24
N ASN A 79 -4.75 -6.89 -8.33
CA ASN A 79 -5.31 -6.43 -9.60
C ASN A 79 -4.16 -5.98 -10.51
N LEU A 80 -4.11 -6.61 -11.67
CA LEU A 80 -3.19 -6.36 -12.77
C LEU A 80 -3.85 -5.28 -13.66
N PHE A 81 -3.58 -4.00 -13.40
CA PHE A 81 -3.93 -2.89 -14.30
C PHE A 81 -2.83 -1.83 -14.26
#